data_AF-A0A2V9HXU8-F1
#
_entry.id   AF-A0A2V9HXU8-F1
#
_cell.length_a   1.000
_cell.length_b   1.000
_cell.length_c   1.000
_cell.angle_alpha   90.00
_cell.angle_beta   90.00
_cell.angle_gamma   90.00
#
_symmetry.space_group_name_H-M   'P 1'
#
loop_
_entity.id
_entity.type
_entity.pdbx_description
1 polymer ?
#
loop_
_entity_poly.entity_id
_entity_poly.type
_entity_poly.pdbx_seq_one_letter_code
_entity_poly.pdbx_strand_id
1 'polypeptide(L)'
;MEFFTFSQAYVERLREGDPSTEQHFVVYFEQLLRIKLRSRRIPPDKVEDLQQETFIRVIASLRKVGGVRQPERFGAFVNSICNNILLEYYRSSAKSQPMED
;
A
#
# COMPACT_ATOMS: atom_id res chain seq x y z
N MET A 1 2.99 16.54 8.45
CA MET A 1 2.26 15.27 8.53
C MET A 1 2.70 14.58 9.80
N GLU A 2 1.76 14.19 10.66
CA GLU A 2 2.08 13.44 11.89
C GLU A 2 2.08 11.94 11.60
N PHE A 3 3.06 11.21 12.15
CA PHE A 3 3.14 9.77 11.98
C PHE A 3 2.28 9.07 13.03
N PHE A 4 1.40 8.17 12.58
CA PHE A 4 0.56 7.37 13.44
C PHE A 4 1.29 6.11 13.91
N THR A 5 1.20 5.81 15.21
CA THR A 5 1.72 4.56 15.79
C THR A 5 0.61 3.51 15.82
N PHE A 6 0.82 2.41 15.10
CA PHE A 6 -0.16 1.34 15.00
C PHE A 6 -0.04 0.38 16.19
N SER A 7 -1.14 0.20 16.92
CA SER A 7 -1.23 -0.75 18.03
C SER A 7 -1.73 -2.12 17.57
N GLN A 8 -1.57 -3.13 18.41
CA GLN A 8 -2.14 -4.46 18.17
C GLN A 8 -3.66 -4.39 17.93
N ALA A 9 -4.39 -3.68 18.79
CA ALA A 9 -5.83 -3.49 18.66
C ALA A 9 -6.22 -2.81 17.35
N TYR A 10 -5.42 -1.86 16.85
CA TYR A 10 -5.65 -1.25 15.54
C TYR A 10 -5.56 -2.29 14.42
N VAL A 11 -4.48 -3.09 14.41
CA VAL A 11 -4.25 -4.08 13.36
C VAL A 11 -5.28 -5.21 13.41
N GLU A 12 -5.76 -5.59 14.60
CA GLU A 12 -6.82 -6.58 14.78
C GLU A 12 -8.16 -6.08 14.25
N ARG A 13 -8.59 -4.87 14.63
CA ARG A 13 -9.82 -4.28 14.07
C ARG A 13 -9.76 -4.14 12.55
N LEU A 14 -8.61 -3.74 12.02
CA LEU A 14 -8.42 -3.66 10.57
C LEU A 14 -8.52 -5.04 9.90
N ARG A 15 -8.00 -6.10 10.55
CA ARG A 15 -8.11 -7.47 10.06
C ARG A 15 -9.56 -7.95 10.04
N GLU A 16 -10.33 -7.60 11.07
CA GLU A 16 -11.75 -7.94 11.23
C GLU A 16 -12.68 -7.14 10.30
N GLY A 17 -12.16 -6.11 9.64
CA GLY A 17 -12.93 -5.27 8.73
C GLY A 17 -13.78 -4.22 9.45
N ASP A 18 -13.31 -3.73 10.60
CA ASP A 18 -13.94 -2.60 11.29
C ASP A 18 -13.97 -1.36 10.38
N PRO A 19 -15.16 -0.82 10.04
CA PRO A 19 -15.28 0.26 9.06
C PRO A 19 -14.53 1.54 9.45
N SER A 20 -14.50 1.88 10.74
CA SER A 20 -13.83 3.09 11.22
C SER A 20 -12.30 2.98 11.08
N THR A 21 -11.76 1.79 11.35
CA THR A 21 -10.33 1.50 11.23
C THR A 21 -9.92 1.38 9.76
N GLU A 22 -10.75 0.80 8.89
CA GLU A 22 -10.53 0.79 7.43
C GLU A 22 -10.52 2.20 6.85
N GLN A 23 -11.47 3.06 7.24
CA GLN A 23 -11.52 4.45 6.80
C GLN A 23 -10.26 5.22 7.21
N HIS A 24 -9.84 5.11 8.49
CA HIS A 24 -8.61 5.74 8.95
C HIS A 24 -7.38 5.20 8.21
N PHE A 25 -7.30 3.88 7.99
CA PHE A 25 -6.22 3.24 7.25
C PHE A 25 -6.08 3.83 5.83
N VAL A 26 -7.18 3.93 5.09
CA VAL A 26 -7.19 4.48 3.74
C VAL A 26 -6.75 5.94 3.76
N VAL A 27 -7.39 6.80 4.56
CA VAL A 27 -7.08 8.24 4.61
C VAL A 27 -5.62 8.50 4.99
N TYR A 28 -5.11 7.79 5.99
CA TYR A 28 -3.73 7.96 6.47
C TYR A 28 -2.70 7.55 5.40
N PHE A 29 -2.87 6.38 4.78
CA PHE A 29 -1.91 5.89 3.80
C PHE A 29 -2.11 6.47 2.40
N GLU A 30 -3.29 6.95 2.04
CA GLU A 30 -3.53 7.61 0.75
C GLU A 30 -2.58 8.81 0.59
N GLN A 31 -2.47 9.66 1.60
CA GLN A 31 -1.56 10.81 1.57
C GLN A 31 -0.09 10.36 1.43
N LEU A 32 0.35 9.36 2.20
CA LEU A 32 1.72 8.84 2.16
C LEU A 32 2.06 8.19 0.82
N LEU A 33 1.17 7.34 0.30
CA LEU A 33 1.35 6.65 -0.97
C LEU A 33 1.33 7.64 -2.13
N ARG A 34 0.45 8.64 -2.10
CA ARG A 34 0.42 9.70 -3.14
C ARG A 34 1.75 10.44 -3.20
N ILE A 35 2.31 10.83 -2.04
CA ILE A 35 3.64 11.48 -1.98
C ILE A 35 4.71 10.57 -2.57
N LYS A 36 4.77 9.31 -2.13
CA LYS A 36 5.75 8.31 -2.58
C LYS A 36 5.65 8.03 -4.09
N LEU A 37 4.45 7.84 -4.61
CA LEU A 37 4.25 7.51 -6.03
C LEU A 37 4.57 8.71 -6.93
N ARG A 38 4.18 9.93 -6.51
CA ARG A 38 4.56 11.15 -7.22
C ARG A 38 6.07 11.39 -7.22
N SER A 39 6.77 11.13 -6.11
CA SER A 39 8.24 11.25 -6.07
C SER A 39 8.94 10.24 -6.99
N ARG A 40 8.23 9.17 -7.39
CA ARG A 40 8.68 8.17 -8.37
C ARG A 40 8.24 8.49 -9.81
N ARG A 41 7.71 9.69 -10.06
CA ARG A 41 7.21 10.16 -11.36
C ARG A 41 6.15 9.24 -11.98
N ILE A 42 5.36 8.57 -11.15
CA ILE A 42 4.21 7.79 -11.61
C ILE A 42 3.16 8.75 -12.19
N PRO A 43 2.60 8.48 -13.39
CA PRO A 43 1.52 9.27 -13.98
C PRO A 43 0.30 9.37 -13.06
N PRO A 44 -0.40 10.52 -13.00
CA PRO A 44 -1.53 10.71 -12.10
C PRO A 44 -2.62 9.63 -12.22
N ASP A 45 -2.94 9.20 -13.43
CA ASP A 45 -3.91 8.12 -13.72
C ASP A 45 -3.47 6.77 -13.13
N LYS A 46 -2.16 6.54 -13.00
CA LYS A 46 -1.60 5.33 -12.37
C LYS A 46 -1.40 5.45 -10.87
N VAL A 47 -1.39 6.65 -10.31
CA VAL A 47 -1.28 6.81 -8.85
C VAL A 47 -2.48 6.16 -8.17
N GLU A 48 -3.69 6.43 -8.64
CA GLU A 48 -4.92 5.90 -8.05
C GLU A 48 -4.98 4.37 -8.14
N ASP A 49 -4.70 3.80 -9.32
CA ASP A 49 -4.63 2.36 -9.56
C ASP A 49 -3.67 1.66 -8.56
N LEU A 50 -2.44 2.19 -8.44
CA LEU A 50 -1.42 1.58 -7.58
C LEU A 50 -1.72 1.75 -6.09
N GLN A 51 -2.42 2.83 -5.69
CA GLN A 51 -2.89 3.02 -4.32
C GLN A 51 -3.95 1.98 -3.97
N GLN A 52 -4.97 1.82 -4.81
CA GLN A 52 -6.03 0.84 -4.61
C GLN A 52 -5.47 -0.57 -4.53
N GLU A 53 -4.61 -0.95 -5.47
CA GLU A 53 -3.95 -2.26 -5.47
C GLU A 53 -3.11 -2.48 -4.20
N THR A 54 -2.43 -1.43 -3.71
CA THR A 54 -1.69 -1.49 -2.43
C THR A 54 -2.63 -1.81 -1.28
N PHE A 55 -3.76 -1.10 -1.16
CA PHE A 55 -4.71 -1.33 -0.08
C PHE A 55 -5.31 -2.74 -0.14
N ILE A 56 -5.72 -3.18 -1.33
CA ILE A 56 -6.27 -4.52 -1.56
C ILE A 56 -5.26 -5.58 -1.10
N ARG A 57 -4.00 -5.49 -1.53
CA ARG A 57 -2.97 -6.47 -1.16
C ARG A 57 -2.60 -6.42 0.33
N VAL A 58 -2.62 -5.24 0.95
CA VAL A 58 -2.40 -5.10 2.40
C VAL A 58 -3.50 -5.79 3.19
N ILE A 59 -4.77 -5.50 2.90
CA ILE A 59 -5.92 -6.11 3.59
C ILE A 59 -5.95 -7.62 3.36
N ALA A 60 -5.74 -8.08 2.12
CA ALA A 60 -5.67 -9.50 1.81
C ALA A 60 -4.55 -10.19 2.59
N SER A 61 -3.39 -9.56 2.73
CA SER A 61 -2.25 -10.11 3.47
C SER A 61 -2.46 -10.07 4.99
N LEU A 62 -3.15 -9.06 5.51
CA LEU A 62 -3.52 -8.95 6.93
C LEU A 62 -4.45 -10.08 7.37
N ARG A 63 -5.39 -10.47 6.50
CA ARG A 63 -6.40 -11.52 6.75
C ARG A 63 -5.85 -12.94 6.61
N LYS A 64 -4.66 -13.13 6.05
CA LYS A 64 -3.99 -14.44 6.00
C LYS A 64 -3.52 -14.86 7.41
N VAL A 65 -3.58 -16.17 7.68
CA VAL A 65 -3.09 -16.75 8.94
C VAL A 65 -1.63 -16.36 9.16
N GLY A 66 -1.33 -15.80 10.33
CA GLY A 66 0.02 -15.39 10.70
C GLY A 66 0.55 -14.16 9.96
N GLY A 67 -0.34 -13.29 9.44
CA GLY A 67 -0.04 -11.98 8.85
C GLY A 67 0.68 -11.00 9.79
N VAL A 68 0.47 -9.69 9.68
CA VAL A 68 1.24 -8.69 10.47
C VAL A 68 1.24 -9.02 11.97
N ARG A 69 2.43 -9.37 12.50
CA ARG A 69 2.67 -9.80 13.89
C ARG A 69 3.29 -8.72 14.77
N GLN A 70 3.81 -7.66 14.15
CA GLN A 70 4.49 -6.53 14.80
C GLN A 70 3.78 -5.25 14.35
N PRO A 71 2.75 -4.82 15.10
CA PRO A 71 1.93 -3.66 14.74
C PRO A 71 2.74 -2.39 14.49
N GLU A 72 3.80 -2.16 15.27
CA GLU A 72 4.72 -1.04 15.13
C GLU A 72 5.44 -1.00 13.78
N ARG A 73 5.53 -2.14 13.08
CA ARG A 73 6.10 -2.24 11.71
C ARG A 73 5.05 -2.17 10.61
N PHE A 74 3.78 -1.92 10.94
CA PHE A 74 2.69 -1.94 9.96
C PHE A 74 2.90 -0.90 8.83
N GLY A 75 3.38 0.29 9.15
CA GLY A 75 3.73 1.29 8.13
C GLY A 75 4.82 0.81 7.16
N ALA A 76 5.86 0.15 7.67
CA ALA A 76 6.90 -0.43 6.85
C ALA A 76 6.38 -1.59 5.98
N PHE A 77 5.46 -2.40 6.52
CA PHE A 77 4.78 -3.45 5.79
C PHE A 77 3.97 -2.89 4.61
N VAL A 78 3.11 -1.87 4.82
CA VAL A 78 2.38 -1.20 3.74
C VAL A 78 3.34 -0.64 2.69
N ASN A 79 4.43 0.00 3.14
CA ASN A 79 5.44 0.54 2.24
C ASN A 79 6.12 -0.55 1.38
N SER A 80 6.39 -1.73 1.96
CA SER A 80 6.95 -2.88 1.23
C SER A 80 6.00 -3.44 0.17
N ILE A 81 4.70 -3.53 0.47
CA ILE A 81 3.69 -3.96 -0.51
C ILE A 81 3.65 -2.98 -1.68
N CYS A 82 3.62 -1.68 -1.41
CA CYS A 82 3.69 -0.66 -2.46
C CYS A 82 4.99 -0.73 -3.28
N ASN A 83 6.13 -1.04 -2.66
CA ASN A 83 7.39 -1.24 -3.40
C ASN A 83 7.31 -2.43 -4.37
N ASN A 84 6.73 -3.55 -3.93
CA ASN A 84 6.56 -4.73 -4.79
C ASN A 84 5.67 -4.42 -5.99
N ILE A 85 4.56 -3.71 -5.76
CA ILE A 85 3.65 -3.25 -6.82
C ILE A 85 4.36 -2.31 -7.79
N LEU A 86 5.19 -1.37 -7.30
CA LEU A 86 6.02 -0.52 -8.17
C LEU A 86 6.97 -1.33 -9.04
N LEU A 87 7.62 -2.35 -8.49
CA LEU A 87 8.51 -3.23 -9.26
C LEU A 87 7.74 -4.01 -10.34
N GLU A 88 6.54 -4.50 -10.03
CA GLU A 88 5.65 -5.13 -11.00
C GLU A 88 5.26 -4.16 -12.13
N TYR A 89 4.86 -2.93 -11.77
CA TYR A 89 4.52 -1.87 -12.71
C TYR A 89 5.69 -1.50 -13.63
N TYR A 90 6.91 -1.38 -13.10
CA TYR A 90 8.09 -1.08 -13.93
C TYR A 90 8.41 -2.24 -14.88
N ARG A 91 8.27 -3.49 -14.42
CA ARG A 91 8.50 -4.68 -15.27
C ARG A 91 7.47 -4.80 -16.38
N SER A 92 6.20 -4.48 -16.13
CA SER A 92 5.18 -4.50 -17.18
C SER A 92 5.38 -3.36 -18.19
N SER A 93 5.72 -2.16 -17.71
CA SER A 93 5.95 -0.98 -18.55
C SER A 93 7.17 -1.15 -19.47
N ALA A 94 8.24 -1.79 -18.98
CA ALA A 94 9.42 -2.09 -19.79
C ALA A 94 9.13 -3.10 -20.91
N LYS A 95 8.21 -4.05 -20.70
CA LYS A 95 7.79 -5.02 -21.73
C LYS A 95 6.91 -4.41 -22.82
N SER A 96 6.26 -3.28 -22.54
CA SER A 96 5.42 -2.58 -23.51
C SER A 96 6.15 -1.57 -24.38
N GLN A 97 7.46 -1.34 -24.18
CA GLN A 97 8.26 -0.60 -25.15
C GLN A 97 8.63 -1.54 -26.31
N PRO A 98 8.23 -1.23 -27.57
CA PRO A 98 8.74 -1.95 -28.73
C PRO A 98 10.26 -1.79 -28.76
N MET A 99 10.99 -2.86 -29.06
CA MET A 99 12.40 -2.72 -29.45
C MET A 99 12.40 -1.96 -30.80
N GLU A 100 12.95 -0.76 -30.81
CA GLU A 100 13.29 -0.08 -32.07
C GLU A 100 14.50 -0.82 -32.65
N ASP A 101 14.28 -1.54 -33.75
CA ASP A 101 15.33 -2.10 -34.64
C ASP A 101 15.89 -0.99 -35.55
#